data_AF-A0A941DKI4-F1
#
_entry.id   AF-A0A941DKI4-F1
#
_cell.length_a   1.000
_cell.length_b   1.000
_cell.length_c   1.000
_cell.angle_alpha   90.00
_cell.angle_beta   90.00
_cell.angle_gamma   90.00
#
_symmetry.space_group_name_H-M   'P 1'
#
loop_
_entity.id
_entity.type
_entity.pdbx_description
1 polymer ?
#
loop_
_entity_poly.entity_id
_entity_poly.type
_entity_poly.pdbx_seq_one_letter_code
_entity_poly.pdbx_strand_id
1 'polypeptide(L)' 'VMGDDMVKVVAWYDNEWGYSQRVVDLAHLVAAKWPGAAAAGSGDPLEDFCKDNPETDECKVYEA' A
#
# COMPACT_ATOMS: atom_id res chain seq x y z
N VAL A 1 -21.11 -6.89 -36.01
CA VAL A 1 -22.11 -5.83 -35.75
C VAL A 1 -23.40 -6.28 -36.41
N MET A 2 -24.53 -6.31 -35.69
CA MET A 2 -25.81 -6.83 -36.20
C MET A 2 -26.91 -5.78 -36.01
N GLY A 3 -27.22 -5.00 -37.04
CA GLY A 3 -28.05 -3.79 -36.96
C GLY A 3 -27.19 -2.53 -36.73
N ASP A 4 -27.78 -1.35 -36.95
CA ASP A 4 -27.05 -0.07 -37.06
C ASP A 4 -26.18 0.24 -35.82
N ASP A 5 -26.61 -0.15 -34.61
CA ASP A 5 -25.92 0.18 -33.35
C ASP A 5 -25.59 -1.03 -32.43
N MET A 6 -25.78 -2.29 -32.88
CA MET A 6 -25.58 -3.45 -32.00
C MET A 6 -24.19 -4.08 -32.13
N VAL A 7 -23.46 -4.08 -31.02
CA VAL A 7 -22.13 -4.68 -30.92
C VAL A 7 -22.11 -5.77 -29.84
N LYS A 8 -21.55 -6.93 -30.19
CA LYS A 8 -21.24 -8.00 -29.24
C LYS A 8 -19.74 -7.98 -28.95
N VAL A 9 -19.37 -7.71 -27.71
CA VAL A 9 -17.99 -7.79 -27.22
C VAL A 9 -17.85 -9.05 -26.37
N VAL A 10 -16.78 -9.80 -26.61
CA VAL A 10 -16.41 -10.96 -25.80
C VAL A 10 -14.99 -10.72 -25.30
N ALA A 11 -14.80 -10.85 -23.99
CA ALA A 11 -13.49 -10.77 -23.36
C ALA A 11 -13.29 -12.01 -22.49
N TRP A 12 -12.15 -12.65 -22.68
CA TRP A 12 -11.69 -13.69 -21.78
C TRP A 12 -11.01 -13.06 -20.58
N TYR A 13 -11.20 -13.66 -19.42
CA TYR A 13 -10.42 -13.36 -18.24
C TYR A 13 -10.12 -14.66 -17.52
N ASP A 14 -8.96 -14.68 -16.86
CA ASP A 14 -8.60 -15.75 -15.95
C ASP A 14 -9.35 -15.54 -14.63
N ASN A 15 -10.18 -16.50 -14.24
CA ASN A 15 -11.08 -16.41 -13.09
C ASN A 15 -10.36 -16.54 -11.73
N GLU A 16 -9.14 -17.09 -11.71
CA GLU A 16 -8.37 -17.29 -10.50
C GLU A 16 -7.26 -16.26 -10.41
N TRP A 17 -6.43 -16.17 -11.44
CA TRP A 17 -5.25 -15.31 -11.46
C TRP A 17 -5.64 -13.84 -11.61
N GLY A 18 -6.56 -13.54 -12.53
CA GLY A 18 -7.05 -12.18 -12.75
C GLY A 18 -7.78 -11.62 -11.52
N TYR A 19 -8.61 -12.44 -10.88
CA TYR A 19 -9.28 -12.07 -9.65
C TYR A 19 -8.28 -11.84 -8.51
N SER A 20 -7.34 -12.76 -8.31
CA SER A 20 -6.32 -12.66 -7.27
C SER A 20 -5.48 -11.40 -7.39
N GLN A 21 -5.08 -11.02 -8.61
CA GLN A 21 -4.37 -9.75 -8.85
C GLN A 21 -5.20 -8.53 -8.44
N ARG A 22 -6.50 -8.50 -8.76
CA ARG A 22 -7.38 -7.38 -8.36
C ARG A 22 -7.58 -7.29 -6.85
N VAL A 23 -7.54 -8.42 -6.12
CA VAL A 23 -7.58 -8.42 -4.66
C VAL A 23 -6.31 -7.81 -4.06
N VAL A 24 -5.13 -8.13 -4.62
CA VAL A 24 -3.85 -7.52 -4.19
C VAL A 24 -3.86 -6.01 -4.43
N ASP A 25 -4.30 -5.57 -5.62
CA ASP A 25 -4.43 -4.14 -5.93
C ASP A 25 -5.35 -3.42 -4.95
N LEU A 26 -6.49 -4.05 -4.61
CA LEU A 26 -7.44 -3.50 -3.65
C LEU A 26 -6.83 -3.40 -2.25
N ALA A 27 -6.09 -4.42 -1.80
CA ALA A 27 -5.41 -4.39 -0.51
C ALA A 27 -4.40 -3.23 -0.44
N HIS A 28 -3.60 -3.02 -1.48
CA HIS A 28 -2.70 -1.87 -1.57
C HIS A 28 -3.45 -0.54 -1.55
N LEU A 29 -4.56 -0.43 -2.29
CA LEU A 29 -5.37 0.79 -2.33
C LEU A 29 -5.97 1.13 -0.96
N VAL A 30 -6.47 0.13 -0.24
CA VAL A 30 -7.02 0.29 1.11
C VAL A 30 -5.92 0.71 2.07
N ALA A 31 -4.77 0.04 2.06
CA ALA A 31 -3.64 0.39 2.91
C ALA A 31 -3.18 1.84 2.70
N ALA A 32 -3.05 2.27 1.43
CA ALA A 32 -2.63 3.63 1.08
C ALA A 32 -3.64 4.72 1.52
N LYS A 33 -4.90 4.37 1.73
CA LYS A 33 -5.97 5.31 2.10
C LYS A 33 -6.50 5.09 3.51
N TRP A 34 -5.88 4.21 4.29
CA TRP A 34 -6.35 3.87 5.62
C TRP A 34 -6.13 5.09 6.55
N PRO A 35 -7.21 5.71 7.07
CA PRO A 35 -7.11 6.99 7.79
C PRO A 35 -6.40 6.89 9.14
N GLY A 36 -6.21 5.68 9.67
CA GLY A 36 -5.44 5.40 10.88
C GLY A 36 -4.12 4.68 10.61
N ALA A 37 -3.62 4.68 9.38
CA ALA A 37 -2.33 4.09 9.09
C ALA A 37 -1.29 5.01 9.72
N ALA A 38 -0.45 4.46 10.59
CA ALA A 38 0.74 5.18 11.01
C ALA A 38 1.45 5.66 9.74
N ALA A 39 1.78 6.96 9.67
CA ALA A 39 2.70 7.45 8.66
C ALA A 39 3.88 6.50 8.67
N ALA A 40 4.32 6.03 7.49
CA ALA A 40 5.46 5.14 7.40
C ALA A 40 6.59 5.76 8.24
N GLY A 41 6.83 5.18 9.40
CA GLY A 41 8.00 5.47 10.20
C GLY A 41 9.24 5.19 9.36
N SER A 42 10.42 5.58 9.81
CA SER A 42 11.64 5.32 9.02
C SER A 42 11.91 3.82 8.80
N GLY A 43 11.13 2.95 9.43
CA GLY A 43 11.25 1.49 9.36
C GLY A 43 12.20 0.95 10.42
N ASP A 44 12.92 1.84 11.10
CA ASP A 44 13.69 1.58 12.31
C ASP A 44 12.89 2.07 13.53
N PRO A 45 12.38 1.15 14.38
CA PRO A 45 11.68 1.52 15.61
C PRO A 45 12.48 2.46 16.53
N LEU A 46 13.82 2.40 16.50
CA LEU A 46 14.67 3.28 17.31
C LEU A 46 14.67 4.71 16.77
N GLU A 47 14.78 4.88 15.46
CA GLU A 47 14.78 6.20 14.85
C GLU A 47 13.41 6.89 14.98
N ASP A 48 12.31 6.14 14.90
CA ASP A 48 10.97 6.68 15.17
C ASP A 48 10.80 7.06 16.66
N PHE A 49 11.30 6.23 17.58
CA PHE A 49 11.28 6.54 19.02
C PHE A 49 12.08 7.81 19.36
N CYS A 50 13.25 7.99 18.74
CA CYS A 50 14.12 9.13 18.97
C CYS A 50 13.59 10.45 18.42
N LYS A 51 12.68 10.44 17.43
CA LYS A 51 11.97 11.65 16.98
C LYS A 51 11.07 12.23 18.06
N ASP A 52 10.41 11.36 18.82
CA ASP A 52 9.49 11.74 19.88
C ASP A 52 10.18 11.90 21.24
N ASN A 53 11.35 11.28 21.44
CA ASN A 53 12.09 11.24 22.71
C ASN A 53 13.60 11.52 22.55
N PRO A 54 13.99 12.70 22.04
CA PRO A 54 15.38 13.01 21.69
C PRO A 54 16.32 13.05 22.91
N GLU A 55 15.77 13.24 24.11
CA GLU A 55 16.53 13.43 25.35
C GLU A 55 17.00 12.10 25.98
N THR A 56 16.53 10.97 25.47
CA THR A 56 16.85 9.65 26.04
C THR A 56 18.29 9.26 25.71
N ASP A 57 18.95 8.55 26.63
CA ASP A 57 20.33 8.08 26.44
C ASP A 57 20.47 7.14 25.23
N GLU A 58 19.37 6.52 24.80
CA GLU A 58 19.24 5.61 23.65
C GLU A 58 19.37 6.34 22.30
N CYS A 59 19.17 7.66 22.29
CA CYS A 59 19.18 8.51 21.08
C CYS A 59 20.47 9.32 20.92
N LYS A 60 21.44 9.14 21.82
CA LYS A 60 22.71 9.86 21.78
C LYS A 60 23.60 9.33 20.66
N VAL A 61 23.83 10.15 19.63
CA VAL A 61 24.87 9.90 18.62
C VAL A 61 26.21 10.30 19.23
N TYR A 62 27.01 9.32 19.63
CA TYR A 62 28.38 9.55 20.08
C TYR A 62 29.27 9.73 18.84
N GLU A 63 29.92 10.88 18.71
CA GLU A 63 30.96 11.07 17.70
C GLU A 63 32.18 10.19 18.04
N ALA A 64 32.73 9.53 17.02
CA ALA A 64 33.87 8.62 17.12
C ALA A 64 35.22 9.37 17.13
#